data_AF-A0A3D9UET4-F1
#
_entry.id   AF-A0A3D9UET4-F1
#
_cell.length_a   1.000
_cell.length_b   1.000
_cell.length_c   1.000
_cell.angle_alpha   90.00
_cell.angle_beta   90.00
_cell.angle_gamma   90.00
#
_symmetry.space_group_name_H-M   'P 1'
#
loop_
_entity.id
_entity.type
_entity.pdbx_description
1 polymer ?
#
loop_
_entity_poly.entity_id
_entity_poly.type
_entity_poly.pdbx_seq_one_letter_code
_entity_poly.pdbx_strand_id
1 'polypeptide(L)'
;MPEDLHYFVFFSKNFARASGTLVPFLSEAQVNLINILMQVQGYEYGFFTVLGVRPLSQRGNPKSTSIYVVRCRCGKYAVRSLRAIRNPANMNDMCEHCRHLYNMRRRNHFLTEGKDVDLSELTGITDKKPLDIKEYRKGITLEYKSLDT
;
A
#
# COMPACT_ATOMS: atom_id res chain seq x y z
N MET A 1 -4.87 15.48 13.39
CA MET A 1 -4.10 14.68 12.40
C MET A 1 -2.65 15.15 12.48
N PRO A 2 -1.62 14.31 12.27
CA PRO A 2 -0.25 14.82 12.17
C PRO A 2 -0.19 15.77 10.96
N GLU A 3 0.31 16.98 11.18
CA GLU A 3 0.34 18.09 10.21
C GLU A 3 1.14 17.75 8.93
N ASP A 4 1.98 16.71 8.98
CA ASP A 4 2.86 16.27 7.90
C ASP A 4 2.18 15.51 6.76
N LEU A 5 0.88 15.22 6.86
CA LEU A 5 0.16 14.32 5.95
C LEU A 5 -0.86 15.05 5.06
N HIS A 6 -0.79 16.38 5.00
CA HIS A 6 -1.72 17.23 4.23
C HIS A 6 -1.64 17.11 2.70
N TYR A 7 -0.69 16.33 2.16
CA TYR A 7 -0.52 16.18 0.71
C TYR A 7 -0.28 14.72 0.34
N PHE A 8 -1.33 13.94 0.22
CA PHE A 8 -1.27 12.63 -0.43
C PHE A 8 -1.82 12.73 -1.84
N VAL A 9 -1.18 12.03 -2.77
CA VAL A 9 -1.74 11.87 -4.11
C VAL A 9 -2.59 10.61 -4.11
N PHE A 10 -3.91 10.82 -4.18
CA PHE A 10 -4.90 9.77 -4.39
C PHE A 10 -5.28 9.75 -5.87
N PHE A 11 -5.36 8.57 -6.48
CA PHE A 11 -5.86 8.45 -7.84
C PHE A 11 -7.29 7.92 -7.81
N SER A 12 -8.18 8.62 -8.49
CA SER A 12 -9.56 8.16 -8.67
C SER A 12 -9.57 7.02 -9.69
N LYS A 13 -10.38 5.98 -9.43
CA LYS A 13 -10.60 4.87 -10.37
C LYS A 13 -11.12 5.34 -11.74
N ASN A 14 -11.71 6.54 -11.82
CA ASN A 14 -12.19 7.15 -13.06
C ASN A 14 -11.08 7.73 -13.96
N PHE A 15 -9.83 7.79 -13.51
CA PHE A 15 -8.71 8.30 -14.31
C PHE A 15 -8.49 7.46 -15.59
N ALA A 16 -8.79 6.16 -15.54
CA ALA A 16 -8.68 5.26 -16.69
C ALA A 16 -9.66 5.58 -17.84
N ARG A 17 -10.74 6.34 -17.61
CA ARG A 17 -11.65 6.77 -18.69
C ARG A 17 -11.14 7.99 -19.46
N ALA A 18 -10.21 8.76 -18.87
CA ALA A 18 -9.65 9.95 -19.50
C ALA A 18 -8.33 9.68 -20.26
N SER A 19 -7.79 8.47 -20.15
CA SER A 19 -6.48 8.09 -20.72
C SER A 19 -6.46 7.95 -22.24
N GLY A 20 -7.59 8.14 -22.93
CA GLY A 20 -7.64 8.18 -24.39
C GLY A 20 -7.14 9.49 -25.00
N THR A 21 -7.06 10.59 -24.23
CA THR A 21 -6.78 11.92 -24.84
C THR A 21 -6.15 12.97 -23.93
N LEU A 22 -5.98 12.74 -22.62
CA LEU A 22 -5.66 13.83 -21.67
C LEU A 22 -4.37 13.69 -20.85
N VAL A 23 -3.28 13.09 -21.37
CA VAL A 23 -1.99 13.21 -20.66
C VAL A 23 -0.75 13.36 -21.55
N PRO A 24 -0.62 14.46 -22.31
CA PRO A 24 0.61 14.75 -23.07
C PRO A 24 1.83 15.13 -22.21
N PHE A 25 1.70 15.20 -20.87
CA PHE A 25 2.73 15.78 -19.99
C PHE A 25 3.34 14.82 -18.95
N LEU A 26 2.94 13.54 -18.93
CA LEU A 26 3.50 12.58 -17.98
C LEU A 26 4.58 11.70 -18.63
N SER A 27 5.68 11.50 -17.90
CA SER A 27 6.70 10.54 -18.29
C SER A 27 6.22 9.10 -18.12
N GLU A 28 6.84 8.16 -18.82
CA GLU A 28 6.54 6.73 -18.73
C GLU A 28 6.64 6.20 -17.28
N ALA A 29 7.62 6.70 -16.52
CA ALA A 29 7.76 6.37 -15.10
C ALA A 29 6.57 6.87 -14.25
N GLN A 30 6.01 8.05 -14.57
CA GLN A 30 4.83 8.58 -13.90
C GLN A 30 3.58 7.76 -14.26
N VAL A 31 3.38 7.42 -15.53
CA VAL A 31 2.25 6.57 -15.97
C VAL A 31 2.30 5.19 -15.30
N ASN A 32 3.47 4.56 -15.26
CA ASN A 32 3.64 3.26 -14.59
C ASN A 32 3.36 3.35 -13.08
N LEU A 33 3.80 4.42 -12.41
CA LEU A 33 3.50 4.64 -11.00
C LEU A 33 1.99 4.78 -10.76
N ILE A 34 1.28 5.53 -11.61
CA ILE A 34 -0.17 5.69 -11.54
C ILE A 34 -0.88 4.35 -11.71
N ASN A 35 -0.51 3.58 -12.73
CA ASN A 35 -1.10 2.26 -13.01
C ASN A 35 -0.91 1.28 -11.85
N ILE A 36 0.27 1.24 -11.24
CA ILE A 36 0.52 0.42 -10.05
C ILE A 36 -0.33 0.94 -8.88
N LEU A 37 -0.34 2.25 -8.65
CA LEU A 37 -1.06 2.82 -7.53
C LEU A 37 -2.57 2.57 -7.61
N MET A 38 -3.17 2.65 -8.80
CA MET A 38 -4.59 2.32 -9.00
C MET A 38 -4.93 0.87 -8.64
N GLN A 39 -3.98 -0.07 -8.80
CA GLN A 39 -4.16 -1.48 -8.45
C GLN A 39 -3.98 -1.75 -6.95
N VAL A 40 -3.08 -0.99 -6.30
CA VAL A 40 -2.72 -1.22 -4.89
C VAL A 40 -3.55 -0.36 -3.93
N GLN A 41 -4.10 0.76 -4.37
CA GLN A 41 -4.91 1.64 -3.52
C GLN A 41 -6.16 0.91 -3.01
N GLY A 42 -6.37 0.98 -1.69
CA GLY A 42 -7.44 0.24 -0.99
C GLY A 42 -7.08 -1.20 -0.66
N TYR A 43 -5.91 -1.71 -1.05
CA TYR A 43 -5.47 -3.04 -0.65
C TYR A 43 -5.22 -3.10 0.86
N GLU A 44 -5.83 -4.09 1.50
CA GLU A 44 -5.74 -4.34 2.94
C GLU A 44 -4.88 -5.57 3.20
N TYR A 45 -3.92 -5.44 4.11
CA TYR A 45 -3.07 -6.54 4.57
C TYR A 45 -2.61 -6.28 6.00
N GLY A 46 -2.57 -7.32 6.83
CA GLY A 46 -2.25 -7.17 8.25
C GLY A 46 -3.13 -6.10 8.91
N PHE A 47 -2.47 -5.08 9.46
CA PHE A 47 -3.14 -3.93 10.08
C PHE A 47 -3.26 -2.73 9.15
N PHE A 48 -2.81 -2.84 7.90
CA PHE A 48 -2.67 -1.70 6.99
C PHE A 48 -3.68 -1.72 5.86
N THR A 49 -4.16 -0.52 5.52
CA THR A 49 -4.86 -0.22 4.27
C THR A 49 -4.00 0.75 3.46
N VAL A 50 -3.72 0.43 2.21
CA VAL A 50 -2.95 1.32 1.32
C VAL A 50 -3.82 2.48 0.87
N LEU A 51 -3.36 3.70 1.09
CA LEU A 51 -4.10 4.92 0.77
C LEU A 51 -3.64 5.59 -0.51
N GLY A 52 -2.33 5.71 -0.71
CA GLY A 52 -1.78 6.56 -1.75
C GLY A 52 -0.26 6.53 -1.78
N VAL A 53 0.33 7.53 -2.41
CA VAL A 53 1.78 7.76 -2.39
C VAL A 53 2.12 9.14 -1.85
N ARG A 54 3.27 9.22 -1.18
CA ARG A 54 3.85 10.50 -0.74
C ARG A 54 4.43 11.28 -1.94
N PRO A 55 4.23 12.60 -2.00
CA PRO A 55 4.80 13.45 -3.04
C PRO A 55 6.32 13.45 -2.95
N LEU A 56 7.00 13.70 -4.08
CA LEU A 56 8.46 13.74 -4.16
C LEU A 56 9.07 14.78 -3.21
N SER A 57 8.41 15.93 -3.04
CA SER A 57 8.84 17.02 -2.15
C SER A 57 8.95 16.60 -0.68
N GLN A 58 8.15 15.62 -0.25
CA GLN A 58 8.17 15.10 1.13
C GLN A 58 9.09 13.87 1.28
N ARG A 59 9.84 13.50 0.24
CA ARG A 59 10.81 12.40 0.31
C ARG A 59 12.16 12.99 0.70
N GLY A 60 12.56 12.77 1.95
CA GLY A 60 13.91 13.15 2.41
C GLY A 60 15.03 12.49 1.58
N ASN A 61 14.75 11.37 0.92
CA ASN A 61 15.63 10.78 -0.09
C ASN A 61 14.84 10.45 -1.37
N PRO A 62 15.16 11.07 -2.52
CA PRO A 62 14.50 10.79 -3.80
C PRO A 62 14.58 9.32 -4.24
N LYS A 63 15.63 8.60 -3.83
CA LYS A 63 15.86 7.18 -4.14
C LYS A 63 15.10 6.22 -3.22
N SER A 64 14.39 6.73 -2.22
CA SER A 64 13.67 5.88 -1.29
C SER A 64 12.51 5.14 -1.97
N THR A 65 12.46 3.83 -1.77
CA THR A 65 11.41 2.95 -2.30
C THR A 65 10.15 2.93 -1.43
N SER A 66 10.23 3.45 -0.20
CA SER A 66 9.13 3.53 0.77
C SER A 66 8.20 4.70 0.50
N ILE A 67 7.49 4.65 -0.62
CA ILE A 67 6.66 5.77 -1.11
C ILE A 67 5.18 5.61 -0.79
N TYR A 68 4.73 4.40 -0.46
CA TYR A 68 3.32 4.10 -0.27
C TYR A 68 2.91 4.46 1.13
N VAL A 69 1.82 5.22 1.24
CA VAL A 69 1.24 5.62 2.50
C VAL A 69 0.17 4.60 2.86
N VAL A 70 0.28 4.06 4.06
CA VAL A 70 -0.65 3.09 4.62
C VAL A 70 -1.25 3.65 5.91
N ARG A 71 -2.54 3.36 6.14
CA ARG A 71 -3.21 3.65 7.41
C ARG A 71 -3.36 2.38 8.20
N CYS A 72 -2.89 2.39 9.43
CA CYS A 72 -3.05 1.29 10.37
C CYS A 72 -4.49 1.26 10.92
N ARG A 73 -4.99 0.08 11.34
CA ARG A 73 -6.29 -0.07 12.03
C ARG A 73 -6.44 0.84 13.26
N CYS A 74 -5.35 1.19 13.95
CA CYS A 74 -5.35 2.14 15.08
C CYS A 74 -5.45 3.62 14.66
N GLY A 75 -5.52 3.91 13.36
CA GLY A 75 -5.60 5.27 12.80
C GLY A 75 -4.24 5.93 12.52
N LYS A 76 -3.12 5.37 12.99
CA LYS A 76 -1.78 5.90 12.68
C LYS A 76 -1.38 5.61 11.24
N TYR A 77 -0.69 6.56 10.62
CA TYR A 77 -0.16 6.42 9.27
C TYR A 77 1.29 5.93 9.30
N ALA A 78 1.69 5.20 8.27
CA ALA A 78 3.07 4.78 8.07
C ALA A 78 3.41 4.78 6.57
N VAL A 79 4.71 4.74 6.26
CA VAL A 79 5.19 4.56 4.89
C VAL A 79 5.76 3.15 4.69
N ARG A 80 5.50 2.58 3.51
CA ARG A 80 5.98 1.25 3.12
C ARG A 80 6.44 1.26 1.67
N SER A 81 7.30 0.30 1.34
CA SER A 81 7.71 0.04 -0.04
C SER A 81 6.76 -0.94 -0.70
N LEU A 82 6.66 -0.91 -2.03
CA LEU A 82 5.86 -1.87 -2.78
C LEU A 82 6.31 -3.31 -2.50
N ARG A 83 7.62 -3.52 -2.34
CA ARG A 83 8.20 -4.82 -1.97
C ARG A 83 7.65 -5.32 -0.63
N ALA A 84 7.57 -4.45 0.38
CA ALA A 84 7.02 -4.81 1.68
C ALA A 84 5.53 -5.15 1.61
N ILE A 85 4.77 -4.40 0.80
CA ILE A 85 3.34 -4.62 0.57
C ILE A 85 3.10 -5.92 -0.21
N ARG A 86 3.93 -6.27 -1.19
CA ARG A 86 3.80 -7.52 -1.96
C ARG A 86 4.24 -8.76 -1.19
N ASN A 87 5.18 -8.63 -0.25
CA ASN A 87 5.76 -9.78 0.45
C ASN A 87 4.69 -10.56 1.24
N PRO A 88 4.43 -11.85 0.93
CA PRO A 88 3.45 -12.66 1.65
C PRO A 88 3.83 -12.88 3.12
N ALA A 89 5.13 -12.91 3.44
CA ALA A 89 5.61 -13.07 4.82
C ALA A 89 5.27 -11.86 5.73
N ASN A 90 4.94 -10.70 5.14
CA ASN A 90 4.53 -9.50 5.89
C ASN A 90 3.01 -9.49 6.16
N MET A 91 2.45 -10.64 6.55
CA MET A 91 1.02 -10.81 6.84
C MET A 91 0.59 -10.03 8.10
N ASN A 92 1.45 -9.95 9.11
CA ASN A 92 1.17 -9.25 10.37
C ASN A 92 1.82 -7.85 10.42
N ASP A 93 2.12 -7.23 9.27
CA ASP A 93 2.70 -5.89 9.25
C ASP A 93 1.73 -4.87 9.87
N MET A 94 2.29 -3.98 10.69
CA MET A 94 1.54 -3.02 11.49
C MET A 94 2.38 -1.78 11.80
N CYS A 95 1.74 -0.71 12.28
CA CYS A 95 2.48 0.47 12.70
C CYS A 95 3.36 0.17 13.92
N GLU A 96 4.40 0.98 14.14
CA GLU A 96 5.32 0.77 15.26
C GLU A 96 4.63 0.79 16.61
N HIS A 97 3.57 1.59 16.74
CA HIS A 97 2.77 1.63 17.96
C HIS A 97 2.05 0.31 18.23
N CYS A 98 1.33 -0.24 17.25
CA CYS A 98 0.71 -1.55 17.37
C CYS A 98 1.76 -2.63 17.62
N ARG A 99 2.89 -2.58 16.89
CA ARG A 99 3.99 -3.54 17.06
C ARG A 99 4.51 -3.55 18.49
N HIS A 100 4.71 -2.38 19.07
CA HIS A 100 5.14 -2.25 20.45
C HIS A 100 4.11 -2.85 21.43
N LEU A 101 2.82 -2.54 21.27
CA LEU A 101 1.76 -3.10 22.12
C LEU A 101 1.67 -4.63 22.03
N TYR A 102 1.73 -5.18 20.82
CA TYR A 102 1.69 -6.64 20.61
C TYR A 102 2.94 -7.34 21.14
N ASN A 103 4.12 -6.74 21.03
CA ASN A 103 5.33 -7.27 21.64
C ASN A 103 5.23 -7.30 23.17
N MET A 104 4.64 -6.27 23.79
CA MET A 104 4.37 -6.29 25.22
C MET A 104 3.38 -7.38 25.62
N ARG A 105 2.29 -7.58 24.84
CA ARG A 105 1.34 -8.68 25.08
C ARG A 105 2.00 -10.05 24.96
N ARG A 106 2.81 -10.27 23.92
CA ARG A 106 3.57 -11.52 23.73
C ARG A 106 4.48 -11.80 24.92
N ARG A 107 5.21 -10.77 25.40
CA ARG A 107 6.06 -10.88 26.59
C ARG A 107 5.25 -11.23 27.83
N ASN A 108 4.09 -10.60 28.03
CA ASN A 108 3.24 -10.89 29.19
C ASN A 108 2.68 -12.32 29.17
N HIS A 109 2.28 -12.83 27.99
CA HIS A 109 1.87 -14.23 27.84
C HIS A 109 3.00 -15.19 28.23
N PHE A 110 4.21 -14.95 27.73
CA PHE A 110 5.37 -15.77 28.10
C PHE A 110 5.64 -15.76 29.61
N LEU A 111 5.57 -14.59 30.25
CA LEU A 111 5.80 -14.47 31.70
C LEU A 111 4.70 -15.12 32.55
N THR A 112 3.47 -15.20 32.04
CA THR A 112 2.31 -15.71 32.81
C THR A 112 2.09 -17.20 32.60
N GLU A 113 2.20 -17.66 31.36
CA GLU A 113 1.84 -19.03 30.95
C GLU A 113 3.06 -19.89 30.57
N GLY A 114 4.25 -19.28 30.46
CA GLY A 114 5.46 -19.94 29.98
C GLY A 114 5.44 -20.28 28.48
N LYS A 115 4.44 -19.80 27.74
CA LYS A 115 4.24 -20.10 26.32
C LYS A 115 4.74 -18.95 25.44
N ASP A 116 5.54 -19.29 24.43
CA ASP A 116 5.90 -18.34 23.39
C ASP A 116 4.86 -18.38 22.27
N VAL A 117 4.04 -17.33 22.21
CA VAL A 117 2.89 -17.22 21.30
C VAL A 117 3.31 -16.49 20.03
N ASP A 118 2.95 -17.01 18.86
CA ASP A 118 3.23 -16.32 17.60
C ASP A 118 2.36 -15.07 17.44
N LEU A 119 2.87 -14.10 16.68
CA LEU A 119 2.14 -12.86 16.40
C LEU A 119 0.85 -13.14 15.62
N SER A 120 0.83 -14.17 14.77
CA SER A 120 -0.37 -14.59 14.02
C SER A 120 -1.48 -15.04 14.95
N GLU A 121 -1.14 -15.75 16.02
CA GLU A 121 -2.09 -16.21 17.05
C GLU A 121 -2.65 -15.03 17.85
N LEU A 122 -1.79 -14.07 18.24
CA LEU A 122 -2.23 -12.87 18.96
C LEU A 122 -3.10 -11.93 18.12
N THR A 123 -2.83 -11.85 16.82
CA THR A 123 -3.52 -10.94 15.91
C THR A 123 -4.74 -11.57 15.24
N GLY A 124 -4.83 -12.91 15.25
CA GLY A 124 -5.84 -13.68 14.51
C GLY A 124 -5.67 -13.62 12.99
N ILE A 125 -4.52 -13.15 12.49
CA ILE A 125 -4.23 -13.04 11.06
C ILE A 125 -3.27 -14.17 10.71
N THR A 126 -3.75 -15.13 9.93
CA THR A 126 -2.99 -16.35 9.56
C THR A 126 -2.51 -16.35 8.12
N ASP A 127 -3.10 -15.51 7.28
CA ASP A 127 -2.82 -15.47 5.86
C ASP A 127 -2.92 -14.04 5.31
N LYS A 128 -2.29 -13.84 4.16
CA LYS A 128 -2.32 -12.59 3.41
C LYS A 128 -2.77 -12.88 1.99
N LYS A 129 -3.84 -12.19 1.58
CA LYS A 129 -4.32 -12.23 0.19
C LYS A 129 -3.19 -11.78 -0.75
N PRO A 130 -2.79 -12.56 -1.76
CA PRO A 130 -1.72 -12.17 -2.65
C PRO A 130 -2.10 -10.90 -3.41
N LEU A 131 -1.13 -10.00 -3.57
CA LEU A 131 -1.28 -8.79 -4.37
C LEU A 131 -0.68 -9.02 -5.75
N ASP A 132 -1.53 -9.39 -6.70
CA ASP A 132 -1.15 -9.50 -8.10
C ASP A 132 -1.23 -8.12 -8.78
N ILE A 133 -0.10 -7.65 -9.30
CA ILE A 133 -0.02 -6.36 -9.98
C ILE A 133 0.33 -6.65 -11.43
N LYS A 134 -0.61 -6.36 -12.32
CA LYS A 134 -0.42 -6.46 -13.75
C LYS A 134 0.50 -5.34 -14.17
N GLU A 135 1.68 -5.70 -14.67
CA GLU A 135 2.57 -4.73 -15.29
C GLU A 135 1.95 -4.21 -16.59
N TYR A 136 1.99 -2.90 -16.77
CA TYR A 136 1.60 -2.29 -18.04
C TYR A 136 2.67 -2.64 -19.08
N ARG A 137 2.38 -3.60 -19.95
CA ARG A 137 3.21 -3.88 -21.13
C ARG A 137 2.81 -2.90 -22.24
N LYS A 138 3.75 -2.06 -22.67
CA LYS A 138 3.63 -1.26 -23.90
C LYS A 138 3.33 -2.23 -25.05
N GLY A 139 2.15 -2.14 -25.66
CA GLY A 139 1.79 -2.96 -26.81
C GLY A 139 0.40 -3.59 -26.83
N ILE A 140 -0.48 -3.34 -25.84
CA ILE A 140 -1.91 -3.60 -26.03
C ILE A 140 -2.52 -2.33 -26.61
N THR A 141 -2.67 -2.30 -27.92
CA THR A 141 -3.67 -1.45 -28.58
C THR A 141 -4.98 -1.67 -27.83
N LEU A 142 -5.47 -0.64 -27.14
CA LEU A 142 -6.86 -0.60 -26.72
C LEU A 142 -7.66 -0.61 -28.03
N GLU A 143 -8.13 -1.77 -28.46
CA GLU A 143 -9.17 -1.84 -29.48
C GLU A 143 -10.40 -1.17 -28.88
N TYR A 144 -10.57 0.11 -29.19
CA TYR A 144 -11.84 0.78 -29.08
C TYR A 144 -12.77 0.09 -30.07
N LYS A 145 -13.61 -0.83 -29.59
CA LYS A 145 -14.88 -1.08 -30.29
C LYS A 145 -15.67 0.21 -30.14
N SER A 146 -15.74 1.00 -31.21
CA SER A 146 -16.81 1.96 -31.38
C SER A 146 -18.11 1.22 -31.10
N LEU A 147 -18.88 1.73 -30.13
CA LEU A 147 -20.29 1.41 -30.08
C LEU A 147 -20.87 2.05 -31.33
N ASP A 148 -21.10 1.23 -32.34
CA ASP A 148 -21.83 1.62 -33.54
C ASP A 148 -23.20 2.15 -33.09
N THR A 149 -23.50 3.35 -33.58
CA THR A 149 -24.75 4.12 -33.39
C THR A 149 -26.00 3.36 -33.80
#